data_AF-A0A158BNQ6-F1
#
_entry.id   AF-A0A158BNQ6-F1
#
_cell.length_a   1.000
_cell.length_b   1.000
_cell.length_c   1.000
_cell.angle_alpha   90.00
_cell.angle_beta   90.00
_cell.angle_gamma   90.00
#
_symmetry.space_group_name_H-M   'P 1'
#
loop_
_entity.id
_entity.type
_entity.pdbx_description
1 polymer ?
#
loop_
_entity_poly.entity_id
_entity_poly.type
_entity_poly.pdbx_seq_one_letter_code
_entity_poly.pdbx_strand_id
1 'polypeptide(L)'
;MTVFINTTPICPNMTNAQFRKLMMRLRDIAVKMIDDRIIALATVWVREKERVQTWFGKSDEGTRKTLLEGLPRLQSVLRELTPENMIRYDDELGKSLSCVPVADMGSNDAAVCKPDSQKRIIQFYSHFCTLPSADLHTNCKLKVLLHECTHYVDAFDSLDNAYGWASGLKYWARAHSEESLNNADSIACYIAHFEGLDLDPDGRLWKS
;
A
#
# COMPACT_ATOMS: atom_id res chain seq x y z
N MET A 1 -18.79 -28.13 -17.63
CA MET A 1 -18.32 -27.58 -16.34
C MET A 1 -18.90 -26.20 -16.18
N THR A 2 -19.74 -25.98 -15.17
CA THR A 2 -20.27 -24.66 -14.82
C THR A 2 -19.23 -23.96 -13.95
N VAL A 3 -18.60 -22.91 -14.47
CA VAL A 3 -17.74 -22.02 -13.68
C VAL A 3 -18.65 -21.23 -12.75
N PHE A 4 -18.58 -21.51 -11.44
CA PHE A 4 -19.25 -20.68 -10.45
C PHE A 4 -18.51 -19.35 -10.36
N ILE A 5 -19.09 -18.29 -10.92
CA ILE A 5 -18.58 -16.93 -10.77
C ILE A 5 -19.20 -16.40 -9.48
N ASN A 6 -18.39 -16.22 -8.44
CA ASN A 6 -18.84 -15.53 -7.24
C ASN A 6 -19.11 -14.05 -7.59
N THR A 7 -20.38 -13.72 -7.81
CA THR A 7 -20.79 -12.34 -8.12
C THR A 7 -21.00 -11.50 -6.87
N THR A 8 -20.72 -12.03 -5.69
CA THR A 8 -20.91 -11.28 -4.46
C THR A 8 -19.99 -10.05 -4.45
N PRO A 9 -20.50 -8.87 -4.07
CA PRO A 9 -19.68 -7.67 -4.05
C PRO A 9 -18.48 -7.81 -3.11
N ILE A 10 -17.32 -7.30 -3.55
CA ILE A 10 -16.12 -7.12 -2.70
C ILE A 10 -16.45 -6.17 -1.55
N CYS A 11 -17.12 -5.06 -1.87
CA CYS A 11 -17.67 -4.14 -0.88
C CYS A 11 -19.19 -4.08 -0.97
N PRO A 12 -19.92 -4.20 0.16
CA PRO A 12 -21.38 -4.28 0.14
C PRO A 12 -22.08 -3.01 -0.38
N ASN A 13 -21.39 -1.87 -0.36
CA ASN A 13 -21.90 -0.57 -0.79
C ASN A 13 -21.63 -0.22 -2.26
N MET A 14 -20.98 -1.10 -3.05
CA MET A 14 -20.70 -0.85 -4.46
C MET A 14 -20.58 -2.14 -5.27
N THR A 15 -20.79 -2.06 -6.58
CA THR A 15 -20.57 -3.19 -7.49
C THR A 15 -19.07 -3.53 -7.63
N ASN A 16 -18.74 -4.76 -8.03
CA ASN A 16 -17.36 -5.16 -8.31
C ASN A 16 -16.72 -4.32 -9.42
N ALA A 17 -17.49 -3.87 -10.41
CA ALA A 17 -17.01 -2.98 -11.46
C ALA A 17 -16.62 -1.59 -10.90
N GLN A 18 -17.46 -1.02 -10.02
CA GLN A 18 -17.15 0.25 -9.36
C GLN A 18 -15.94 0.14 -8.44
N PHE A 19 -15.85 -0.95 -7.67
CA PHE A 19 -14.70 -1.25 -6.80
C PHE A 19 -13.41 -1.30 -7.62
N ARG A 20 -13.37 -2.11 -8.67
CA ARG A 20 -12.19 -2.27 -9.53
C ARG A 20 -11.80 -0.95 -10.20
N LYS A 21 -12.78 -0.18 -10.68
CA LYS A 21 -12.53 1.16 -11.24
C LYS A 21 -11.92 2.11 -10.20
N LEU A 22 -12.41 2.09 -8.96
CA LEU A 22 -11.81 2.86 -7.86
C LEU A 22 -10.37 2.41 -7.59
N MET A 23 -10.12 1.10 -7.47
CA MET A 23 -8.79 0.58 -7.19
C MET A 23 -7.79 0.90 -8.29
N MET A 24 -8.16 0.82 -9.57
CA MET A 24 -7.28 1.23 -10.67
C MET A 24 -6.93 2.72 -10.61
N ARG A 25 -7.89 3.57 -10.22
CA ARG A 25 -7.62 4.99 -9.99
C ARG A 25 -6.65 5.21 -8.82
N LEU A 26 -6.84 4.51 -7.71
CA LEU A 26 -5.95 4.61 -6.54
C LEU A 26 -4.54 4.09 -6.85
N ARG A 27 -4.43 3.01 -7.62
CA ARG A 27 -3.16 2.48 -8.17
C ARG A 27 -2.42 3.54 -8.98
N ASP A 28 -3.11 4.21 -9.92
CA ASP A 28 -2.48 5.25 -10.75
C ASP A 28 -2.02 6.45 -9.93
N ILE A 29 -2.75 6.79 -8.87
CA ILE A 29 -2.34 7.82 -7.92
C ILE A 29 -1.10 7.36 -7.14
N ALA A 30 -1.10 6.15 -6.60
CA ALA A 30 0.03 5.58 -5.87
C ALA A 30 1.31 5.55 -6.71
N VAL A 31 1.21 5.18 -7.99
CA VAL A 31 2.34 5.20 -8.94
C VAL A 31 2.96 6.60 -9.03
N LYS A 32 2.15 7.65 -9.15
CA LYS A 32 2.62 9.04 -9.20
C LYS A 32 3.30 9.47 -7.90
N MET A 33 2.72 9.12 -6.76
CA MET A 33 3.31 9.44 -5.46
C MET A 33 4.69 8.77 -5.30
N ILE A 34 4.84 7.54 -5.82
CA ILE A 34 6.13 6.85 -5.86
C ILE A 34 7.11 7.56 -6.80
N ASP A 35 6.67 7.99 -8.00
CA ASP A 35 7.49 8.81 -8.91
C ASP A 35 8.03 10.06 -8.18
N ASP A 36 7.17 10.77 -7.46
CA ASP A 36 7.55 11.96 -6.68
C ASP A 36 8.59 11.62 -5.61
N ARG A 37 8.47 10.48 -4.93
CA ARG A 37 9.44 10.03 -3.92
C ARG A 37 10.79 9.67 -4.54
N ILE A 38 10.79 8.95 -5.67
CA ILE A 38 12.01 8.62 -6.41
C ILE A 38 12.74 9.89 -6.83
N ILE A 39 12.02 10.86 -7.41
CA ILE A 39 12.58 12.16 -7.81
C ILE A 39 13.12 12.91 -6.59
N ALA A 40 12.36 12.94 -5.48
CA ALA A 40 12.76 13.65 -4.27
C ALA A 40 14.04 13.08 -3.67
N LEU A 41 14.13 11.74 -3.56
CA LEU A 41 15.32 11.04 -3.11
C LEU A 41 16.51 11.30 -4.02
N ALA A 42 16.32 11.37 -5.35
CA ALA A 42 17.41 11.57 -6.29
C ALA A 42 17.92 13.02 -6.33
N THR A 43 17.02 14.00 -6.27
CA THR A 43 17.31 15.40 -6.66
C THR A 43 17.31 16.39 -5.51
N VAL A 44 16.55 16.14 -4.45
CA VAL A 44 16.37 17.08 -3.32
C VAL A 44 16.56 16.39 -1.97
N TRP A 45 17.52 15.47 -1.91
CA TRP A 45 17.82 14.63 -0.74
C TRP A 45 17.84 15.38 0.59
N VAL A 46 18.45 16.57 0.64
CA VAL A 46 18.55 17.38 1.87
C VAL A 46 17.18 17.68 2.47
N ARG A 47 16.15 17.96 1.66
CA ARG A 47 14.78 18.17 2.14
C ARG A 47 14.07 16.85 2.42
N GLU A 48 14.30 15.85 1.58
CA GLU A 48 13.63 14.55 1.70
C GLU A 48 14.06 13.77 2.96
N LYS A 49 15.25 14.05 3.49
CA LYS A 49 15.76 13.46 4.74
C LYS A 49 14.77 13.56 5.89
N GLU A 50 14.06 14.67 6.04
CA GLU A 50 13.11 14.86 7.15
C GLU A 50 11.94 13.88 7.06
N ARG A 51 11.38 13.68 5.86
CA ARG A 51 10.32 12.69 5.64
C ARG A 51 10.86 11.27 5.85
N VAL A 52 12.05 10.96 5.35
CA VAL A 52 12.69 9.65 5.56
C VAL A 52 12.93 9.40 7.04
N GLN A 53 13.49 10.37 7.77
CA GLN A 53 13.69 10.31 9.22
C GLN A 53 12.38 10.10 9.99
N THR A 54 11.28 10.70 9.52
CA THR A 54 9.97 10.62 10.17
C THR A 54 9.40 9.21 10.13
N TRP A 55 9.51 8.52 9.00
CA TRP A 55 8.87 7.21 8.79
C TRP A 55 9.78 6.02 9.04
N PHE A 56 11.11 6.25 9.01
CA PHE A 56 12.10 5.20 9.19
C PHE A 56 12.97 5.38 10.43
N GLY A 57 12.92 6.53 11.13
CA GLY A 57 13.76 6.79 12.30
C GLY A 57 15.26 6.96 11.98
N LYS A 58 15.64 6.84 10.71
CA LYS A 58 16.98 7.10 10.17
C LYS A 58 16.88 7.70 8.78
N SER A 59 17.89 8.44 8.35
CA SER A 59 17.92 9.16 7.07
C SER A 59 19.34 9.23 6.48
N ASP A 60 20.10 8.15 6.66
CA ASP A 60 21.43 7.97 6.08
C ASP A 60 21.39 7.56 4.61
N GLU A 61 22.57 7.54 3.97
CA GLU A 61 22.70 7.19 2.55
C GLU A 61 22.35 5.72 2.27
N GLY A 62 22.51 4.82 3.25
CA GLY A 62 22.10 3.43 3.13
C GLY A 62 20.58 3.32 3.01
N THR A 63 19.87 4.04 3.87
CA THR A 63 18.41 4.16 3.83
C THR A 63 17.93 4.74 2.51
N ARG A 64 18.58 5.82 2.04
CA ARG A 64 18.28 6.43 0.74
C ARG A 64 18.46 5.43 -0.40
N LYS A 65 19.56 4.67 -0.40
CA LYS A 65 19.84 3.65 -1.42
C LYS A 65 18.77 2.57 -1.44
N THR A 66 18.40 2.02 -0.28
CA THR A 66 17.33 1.01 -0.18
C THR A 66 16.02 1.52 -0.76
N LEU A 67 15.64 2.76 -0.46
CA LEU A 67 14.43 3.37 -1.01
C LEU A 67 14.53 3.57 -2.54
N LEU A 68 15.68 4.05 -3.04
CA LEU A 68 15.90 4.22 -4.49
C LEU A 68 15.89 2.88 -5.25
N GLU A 69 16.20 1.76 -4.61
CA GLU A 69 16.12 0.41 -5.20
C GLU A 69 14.73 -0.22 -5.06
N GLY A 70 14.06 -0.04 -3.93
CA GLY A 70 12.75 -0.63 -3.65
C GLY A 70 11.58 0.09 -4.33
N LEU A 71 11.59 1.42 -4.36
CA LEU A 71 10.47 2.20 -4.91
C LEU A 71 10.21 1.92 -6.41
N PRO A 72 11.22 1.84 -7.30
CA PRO A 72 10.97 1.47 -8.70
C PRO A 72 10.38 0.07 -8.85
N ARG A 73 10.76 -0.86 -7.98
CA ARG A 73 10.23 -2.23 -7.97
C ARG A 73 8.77 -2.26 -7.53
N LEU A 74 8.43 -1.58 -6.43
CA LEU A 74 7.05 -1.38 -5.97
C LEU A 74 6.19 -0.71 -7.05
N GLN A 75 6.75 0.27 -7.76
CA GLN A 75 6.06 0.91 -8.88
C GLN A 75 5.77 -0.07 -10.03
N SER A 76 6.71 -0.95 -10.39
CA SER A 76 6.48 -1.99 -11.42
C SER A 76 5.32 -2.89 -11.03
N VAL A 77 5.34 -3.41 -9.80
CA VAL A 77 4.26 -4.22 -9.22
C VAL A 77 2.93 -3.50 -9.34
N LEU A 78 2.84 -2.24 -8.91
CA LEU A 78 1.59 -1.48 -8.99
C LEU A 78 1.11 -1.33 -10.44
N ARG A 79 2.01 -1.09 -11.41
CA ARG A 79 1.66 -0.95 -12.83
C ARG A 79 1.16 -2.26 -13.45
N GLU A 80 1.60 -3.40 -12.94
CA GLU A 80 1.16 -4.74 -13.37
C GLU A 80 -0.24 -5.11 -12.87
N LEU A 81 -0.74 -4.45 -11.81
CA LEU A 81 -2.07 -4.74 -11.26
C LEU A 81 -3.17 -4.41 -12.27
N THR A 82 -4.08 -5.36 -12.41
CA THR A 82 -5.29 -5.30 -13.23
C THR A 82 -6.54 -5.39 -12.35
N PRO A 83 -7.73 -5.07 -12.88
CA PRO A 83 -9.00 -5.28 -12.17
C PRO A 83 -9.18 -6.70 -11.61
N GLU A 84 -8.67 -7.72 -12.32
CA GLU A 84 -8.81 -9.13 -12.01
C GLU A 84 -7.95 -9.56 -10.81
N ASN A 85 -6.91 -8.78 -10.50
CA ASN A 85 -6.06 -9.01 -9.34
C ASN A 85 -6.77 -8.67 -8.00
N MET A 86 -7.90 -7.97 -8.07
CA MET A 86 -8.65 -7.49 -6.91
C MET A 86 -9.82 -8.44 -6.62
N ILE A 87 -9.71 -9.23 -5.56
CA ILE A 87 -10.70 -10.24 -5.19
C ILE A 87 -11.21 -10.04 -3.76
N ARG A 88 -12.37 -10.63 -3.47
CA ARG A 88 -12.87 -10.74 -2.10
C ARG A 88 -12.11 -11.85 -1.38
N TYR A 89 -11.93 -11.74 -0.06
CA TYR A 89 -11.17 -12.70 0.73
C TYR A 89 -11.64 -14.16 0.61
N ASP A 90 -12.94 -14.40 0.44
CA ASP A 90 -13.56 -15.73 0.32
C ASP A 90 -13.83 -16.14 -1.14
N ASP A 91 -13.24 -15.44 -2.11
CA ASP A 91 -13.30 -15.82 -3.51
C ASP A 91 -12.58 -17.15 -3.73
N GLU A 92 -13.12 -18.02 -4.61
CA GLU A 92 -12.53 -19.32 -4.92
C GLU A 92 -11.11 -19.18 -5.50
N LEU A 93 -10.80 -18.08 -6.21
CA LEU A 93 -9.45 -17.80 -6.67
C LEU A 93 -8.48 -17.65 -5.49
N GLY A 94 -8.94 -17.08 -4.37
CA GLY A 94 -8.18 -16.96 -3.14
C GLY A 94 -7.79 -18.31 -2.54
N LYS A 95 -8.59 -19.37 -2.77
CA LYS A 95 -8.27 -20.74 -2.33
C LYS A 95 -7.18 -21.41 -3.16
N SER A 96 -6.86 -20.86 -4.33
CA SER A 96 -5.74 -21.32 -5.17
C SER A 96 -4.39 -20.71 -4.80
N LEU A 97 -4.36 -19.85 -3.77
CA LEU A 97 -3.14 -19.26 -3.27
C LEU A 97 -2.38 -20.21 -2.34
N SER A 98 -1.06 -20.09 -2.33
CA SER A 98 -0.17 -20.94 -1.53
C SER A 98 -0.23 -20.66 -0.02
N CYS A 99 -0.89 -19.57 0.39
CA CYS A 99 -1.10 -19.17 1.77
C CYS A 99 -2.56 -19.35 2.16
N VAL A 100 -2.79 -19.59 3.45
CA VAL A 100 -4.13 -19.79 4.00
C VAL A 100 -4.79 -18.43 4.21
N PRO A 101 -5.92 -18.13 3.56
CA PRO A 101 -6.69 -16.92 3.86
C PRO A 101 -7.14 -16.96 5.32
N VAL A 102 -7.00 -15.83 6.02
CA VAL A 102 -7.54 -15.69 7.38
C VAL A 102 -9.04 -15.45 7.28
N ALA A 103 -9.82 -15.89 8.27
CA ALA A 103 -11.24 -15.55 8.32
C ALA A 103 -11.41 -14.03 8.53
N ASP A 104 -12.43 -13.44 7.92
CA ASP A 104 -12.74 -12.03 8.13
C ASP A 104 -13.20 -11.80 9.58
N MET A 105 -12.38 -11.07 10.35
CA MET A 105 -12.67 -10.71 11.75
C MET A 105 -13.27 -9.30 11.88
N GLY A 106 -13.56 -8.63 10.77
CA GLY A 106 -14.08 -7.25 10.77
C GLY A 106 -13.05 -6.17 11.07
N SER A 107 -11.77 -6.54 11.21
CA SER A 107 -10.62 -5.63 11.39
C SER A 107 -9.57 -5.74 10.29
N ASN A 108 -9.61 -6.80 9.48
CA ASN A 108 -8.69 -6.99 8.36
C ASN A 108 -9.09 -6.09 7.20
N ASP A 109 -8.12 -5.42 6.59
CA ASP A 109 -8.36 -4.58 5.41
C ASP A 109 -8.11 -5.37 4.12
N ALA A 110 -6.89 -5.86 3.95
CA ALA A 110 -6.49 -6.67 2.81
C ALA A 110 -5.45 -7.71 3.22
N ALA A 111 -5.10 -8.58 2.29
CA ALA A 111 -3.96 -9.47 2.41
C ALA A 111 -3.43 -9.85 1.03
N VAL A 112 -2.13 -10.08 0.94
CA VAL A 112 -1.47 -10.73 -0.19
C VAL A 112 -0.73 -11.99 0.23
N CYS A 113 -0.42 -12.80 -0.78
CA CYS A 113 0.28 -14.04 -0.59
C CYS A 113 1.73 -13.93 -1.08
N LYS A 114 2.69 -13.74 -0.15
CA LYS A 114 4.11 -13.56 -0.52
C LYS A 114 4.65 -14.61 -1.49
N PRO A 115 4.44 -15.93 -1.29
CA PRO A 115 4.95 -16.95 -2.21
C PRO A 115 4.38 -16.84 -3.63
N ASP A 116 3.20 -16.22 -3.77
CA ASP A 116 2.49 -16.09 -5.03
C ASP A 116 2.60 -14.66 -5.60
N SER A 117 3.69 -13.95 -5.29
CA SER A 117 3.88 -12.55 -5.69
C SER A 117 3.64 -12.31 -7.18
N GLN A 118 4.04 -13.25 -8.04
CA GLN A 118 3.86 -13.18 -9.50
C GLN A 118 2.38 -13.17 -9.94
N LYS A 119 1.45 -13.70 -9.13
CA LYS A 119 0.01 -13.66 -9.44
C LYS A 119 -0.61 -12.29 -9.16
N ARG A 120 0.04 -11.47 -8.34
CA ARG A 120 -0.39 -10.13 -7.92
C ARG A 120 -1.79 -10.06 -7.29
N ILE A 121 -2.29 -11.17 -6.73
CA ILE A 121 -3.64 -11.22 -6.14
C ILE A 121 -3.67 -10.51 -4.79
N ILE A 122 -4.62 -9.59 -4.63
CA ILE A 122 -4.92 -8.90 -3.38
C ILE A 122 -6.33 -9.30 -2.93
N GLN A 123 -6.42 -9.86 -1.74
CA GLN A 123 -7.66 -10.22 -1.08
C GLN A 123 -8.15 -9.04 -0.25
N PHE A 124 -9.39 -8.61 -0.46
CA PHE A 124 -10.02 -7.53 0.32
C PHE A 124 -11.07 -8.08 1.27
N TYR A 125 -11.04 -7.56 2.50
CA TYR A 125 -11.92 -7.93 3.61
C TYR A 125 -12.96 -6.82 3.87
N SER A 126 -13.92 -7.08 4.74
CA SER A 126 -15.04 -6.16 4.97
C SER A 126 -14.63 -4.80 5.54
N HIS A 127 -13.61 -4.73 6.41
CA HIS A 127 -13.21 -3.46 7.05
C HIS A 127 -12.68 -2.45 6.03
N PHE A 128 -11.95 -2.88 5.00
CA PHE A 128 -11.43 -2.01 3.93
C PHE A 128 -12.51 -1.15 3.28
N CYS A 129 -13.73 -1.69 3.17
CA CYS A 129 -14.85 -1.01 2.55
C CYS A 129 -15.28 0.24 3.34
N THR A 130 -14.99 0.29 4.64
CA THR A 130 -15.30 1.41 5.54
C THR A 130 -14.28 2.55 5.45
N LEU A 131 -13.07 2.28 4.94
CA LEU A 131 -11.99 3.26 4.89
C LEU A 131 -12.29 4.40 3.89
N PRO A 132 -11.83 5.64 4.14
CA PRO A 132 -11.83 6.67 3.11
C PRO A 132 -10.95 6.25 1.92
N SER A 133 -11.25 6.75 0.72
CA SER A 133 -10.50 6.36 -0.48
C SER A 133 -9.06 6.87 -0.46
N ALA A 134 -8.84 8.12 -0.06
CA ALA A 134 -7.54 8.79 -0.09
C ALA A 134 -7.44 9.95 0.92
N ASP A 135 -8.00 9.79 2.12
CA ASP A 135 -7.66 10.69 3.23
C ASP A 135 -6.28 10.29 3.76
N LEU A 136 -5.27 11.07 3.38
CA LEU A 136 -3.87 10.74 3.64
C LEU A 136 -3.41 11.08 5.06
N HIS A 137 -4.26 11.71 5.87
CA HIS A 137 -3.99 11.93 7.30
C HIS A 137 -4.33 10.68 8.13
N THR A 138 -5.29 9.87 7.67
CA THR A 138 -5.81 8.69 8.37
C THR A 138 -5.43 7.40 7.63
N ASN A 139 -5.92 6.24 8.10
CA ASN A 139 -5.87 5.03 7.29
C ASN A 139 -6.83 5.17 6.11
N CYS A 140 -6.43 4.73 4.93
CA CYS A 140 -7.23 4.85 3.72
C CYS A 140 -6.94 3.72 2.73
N LYS A 141 -7.88 3.51 1.80
CA LYS A 141 -7.78 2.47 0.76
C LYS A 141 -6.48 2.55 -0.05
N LEU A 142 -5.99 3.77 -0.31
CA LEU A 142 -4.73 3.99 -1.03
C LEU A 142 -3.52 3.47 -0.24
N LYS A 143 -3.47 3.71 1.08
CA LYS A 143 -2.37 3.22 1.93
C LYS A 143 -2.40 1.72 2.09
N VAL A 144 -3.59 1.14 2.24
CA VAL A 144 -3.72 -0.33 2.23
C VAL A 144 -3.20 -0.92 0.92
N LEU A 145 -3.55 -0.34 -0.24
CA LEU A 145 -3.02 -0.81 -1.52
C LEU A 145 -1.48 -0.75 -1.57
N LEU A 146 -0.88 0.35 -1.10
CA LEU A 146 0.58 0.48 -1.02
C LEU A 146 1.18 -0.55 -0.07
N HIS A 147 0.63 -0.69 1.13
CA HIS A 147 1.02 -1.65 2.15
C HIS A 147 1.08 -3.06 1.56
N GLU A 148 -0.02 -3.54 1.01
CA GLU A 148 -0.11 -4.89 0.44
C GLU A 148 0.91 -5.11 -0.68
N CYS A 149 1.14 -4.11 -1.53
CA CYS A 149 2.09 -4.24 -2.63
C CYS A 149 3.54 -4.26 -2.15
N THR A 150 3.85 -3.72 -0.97
CA THR A 150 5.22 -3.77 -0.42
C THR A 150 5.62 -5.17 0.02
N HIS A 151 4.65 -6.02 0.36
CA HIS A 151 4.91 -7.40 0.79
C HIS A 151 5.42 -8.30 -0.31
N TYR A 152 5.18 -7.98 -1.58
CA TYR A 152 5.65 -8.82 -2.68
C TYR A 152 7.18 -8.94 -2.66
N VAL A 153 7.67 -10.16 -2.87
CA VAL A 153 9.08 -10.51 -2.73
C VAL A 153 9.99 -9.80 -3.72
N ASP A 154 9.42 -9.39 -4.85
CA ASP A 154 10.08 -8.62 -5.90
C ASP A 154 9.86 -7.11 -5.79
N ALA A 155 9.20 -6.63 -4.72
CA ALA A 155 9.13 -5.23 -4.32
C ALA A 155 10.08 -4.94 -3.15
N PHE A 156 9.54 -4.87 -1.92
CA PHE A 156 10.32 -4.66 -0.70
C PHE A 156 10.43 -5.92 0.17
N ASP A 157 9.63 -6.96 -0.08
CA ASP A 157 9.48 -8.11 0.81
C ASP A 157 9.18 -7.70 2.27
N SER A 158 8.39 -6.62 2.43
CA SER A 158 8.13 -6.00 3.72
C SER A 158 7.41 -6.92 4.70
N LEU A 159 7.49 -6.62 5.98
CA LEU A 159 6.86 -7.32 7.09
C LEU A 159 5.85 -6.40 7.80
N ASP A 160 5.00 -7.02 8.62
CA ASP A 160 4.08 -6.33 9.52
C ASP A 160 4.63 -6.33 10.96
N ASN A 161 5.80 -5.71 11.14
CA ASN A 161 6.43 -5.64 12.47
C ASN A 161 5.68 -4.66 13.39
N ALA A 162 5.05 -3.64 12.81
CA ALA A 162 4.17 -2.72 13.51
C ALA A 162 3.02 -2.25 12.63
N TYR A 163 1.83 -2.31 13.20
CA TYR A 163 0.61 -1.75 12.60
C TYR A 163 0.37 -0.34 13.09
N GLY A 164 0.01 0.56 12.17
CA GLY A 164 -0.47 1.86 12.53
C GLY A 164 -0.37 2.89 11.41
N TRP A 165 -1.01 4.02 11.67
CA TRP A 165 -1.13 5.11 10.72
C TRP A 165 -0.84 6.40 11.48
N ALA A 166 -0.11 7.33 10.86
CA ALA A 166 0.22 8.62 11.47
C ALA A 166 1.18 8.52 12.69
N SER A 167 0.93 9.28 13.75
CA SER A 167 1.90 9.60 14.79
C SER A 167 2.46 8.40 15.55
N GLY A 168 1.64 7.37 15.81
CA GLY A 168 2.11 6.16 16.52
C GLY A 168 3.24 5.46 15.79
N LEU A 169 3.13 5.34 14.47
CA LEU A 169 4.13 4.71 13.62
C LEU A 169 5.43 5.53 13.55
N LYS A 170 5.34 6.87 13.58
CA LYS A 170 6.50 7.77 13.64
C LYS A 170 7.32 7.56 14.92
N TYR A 171 6.65 7.37 16.06
CA TYR A 171 7.33 7.10 17.33
C TYR A 171 7.95 5.71 17.34
N TRP A 172 7.24 4.71 16.84
CA TRP A 172 7.76 3.35 16.71
C TRP A 172 9.03 3.32 15.85
N ALA A 173 9.02 3.97 14.68
CA ALA A 173 10.17 3.98 13.77
C ALA A 173 11.45 4.55 14.41
N ARG A 174 11.34 5.50 15.35
CA ARG A 174 12.50 6.05 16.08
C ARG A 174 13.17 5.04 17.00
N ALA A 175 12.39 4.12 17.58
CA ALA A 175 12.90 3.06 18.43
C ALA A 175 13.33 1.80 17.65
N HIS A 176 12.79 1.62 16.44
CA HIS A 176 12.94 0.42 15.60
C HIS A 176 13.45 0.76 14.20
N SER A 177 14.47 1.63 14.10
CA SER A 177 14.94 2.18 12.81
C SER A 177 15.45 1.14 11.82
N GLU A 178 15.91 -0.02 12.31
CA GLU A 178 16.35 -1.12 11.46
C GLU A 178 15.17 -1.90 10.87
N GLU A 179 14.08 -2.03 11.65
CA GLU A 179 12.89 -2.78 11.24
C GLU A 179 11.96 -1.93 10.38
N SER A 180 11.94 -0.61 10.61
CA SER A 180 11.03 0.33 9.96
C SER A 180 11.19 0.38 8.44
N LEU A 181 12.42 0.19 7.94
CA LEU A 181 12.70 0.17 6.51
C LEU A 181 12.15 -1.08 5.80
N ASN A 182 11.85 -2.12 6.58
CA ASN A 182 11.20 -3.34 6.13
C ASN A 182 9.74 -3.43 6.59
N ASN A 183 9.16 -2.36 7.16
CA ASN A 183 7.79 -2.38 7.66
C ASN A 183 6.81 -1.83 6.60
N ALA A 184 5.77 -2.60 6.26
CA ALA A 184 4.84 -2.27 5.19
C ALA A 184 4.13 -0.92 5.41
N ASP A 185 3.61 -0.71 6.62
CA ASP A 185 2.95 0.55 6.99
C ASP A 185 3.91 1.75 6.95
N SER A 186 5.19 1.55 7.32
CA SER A 186 6.18 2.62 7.31
C SER A 186 6.48 3.07 5.88
N ILE A 187 6.62 2.12 4.95
CA ILE A 187 6.82 2.41 3.53
C ILE A 187 5.57 3.08 2.93
N ALA A 188 4.38 2.57 3.23
CA ALA A 188 3.12 3.15 2.76
C ALA A 188 2.93 4.59 3.26
N CYS A 189 3.23 4.86 4.53
CA CYS A 189 3.16 6.22 5.08
C CYS A 189 4.26 7.14 4.54
N TYR A 190 5.47 6.63 4.29
CA TYR A 190 6.51 7.41 3.63
C TYR A 190 6.08 7.92 2.25
N ILE A 191 5.38 7.08 1.49
CA ILE A 191 4.88 7.43 0.16
C ILE A 191 3.67 8.37 0.25
N ALA A 192 2.72 8.07 1.15
CA ALA A 192 1.37 8.61 1.07
C ALA A 192 0.79 9.18 2.36
N HIS A 193 1.63 9.64 3.30
CA HIS A 193 1.19 10.44 4.44
C HIS A 193 1.64 11.89 4.27
N PHE A 194 0.66 12.80 4.19
CA PHE A 194 0.93 14.22 4.11
C PHE A 194 0.57 14.91 5.42
N GLU A 195 1.49 15.73 5.91
CA GLU A 195 1.26 16.61 7.06
C GLU A 195 0.69 17.97 6.63
N GLY A 196 -0.04 18.02 5.51
CA GLY A 196 -0.61 19.26 4.95
C GLY A 196 0.33 20.08 4.07
N LEU A 197 1.49 19.54 3.66
CA LEU A 197 2.47 20.25 2.82
C LEU A 197 2.27 20.06 1.30
N ASP A 198 1.52 19.03 0.88
CA ASP A 198 1.42 18.60 -0.54
C ASP A 198 -0.03 18.53 -1.08
N LEU A 199 -1.02 19.00 -0.32
CA LEU A 199 -2.45 18.89 -0.65
C LEU A 199 -3.09 20.26 -0.90
N ASP A 200 -4.02 20.32 -1.87
CA ASP A 200 -4.95 21.43 -1.96
C ASP A 200 -6.02 21.36 -0.83
N PRO A 201 -6.80 22.44 -0.61
CA PRO A 201 -7.82 22.48 0.46
C PRO A 201 -8.90 21.40 0.39
N ASP A 202 -9.02 20.68 -0.74
CA ASP A 202 -9.95 19.57 -0.96
C ASP A 202 -9.27 18.19 -0.76
N GLY A 203 -8.01 18.15 -0.31
CA GLY A 203 -7.26 16.93 -0.04
C GLY A 203 -6.75 16.22 -1.29
N ARG A 204 -6.56 16.94 -2.41
CA ARG A 204 -6.03 16.36 -3.67
C ARG A 204 -4.56 16.67 -3.84
N LEU A 205 -3.85 15.72 -4.46
CA LEU A 205 -2.47 15.90 -4.92
C LEU A 205 -2.35 17.11 -5.84
N TRP A 206 -1.34 17.94 -5.56
CA TRP A 206 -0.92 19.03 -6.44
C TRP A 206 -0.70 18.50 -7.87
N LYS A 207 -1.33 19.15 -8.84
CA LYS A 207 -1.18 18.84 -10.26
C LYS A 207 0.11 19.45 -10.80
N SER A 208 0.96 18.62 -11.39
CA SER A 208 1.70 18.97 -12.61
C SER A 208 1.23 18.06 -13.73
#